data_AF-A0A524E3R7-F1
#
_entry.id   AF-A0A524E3R7-F1
#
_cell.length_a   1.000
_cell.length_b   1.000
_cell.length_c   1.000
_cell.angle_alpha   90.00
_cell.angle_beta   90.00
_cell.angle_gamma   90.00
#
_symmetry.space_group_name_H-M   'P 1'
#
loop_
_entity.id
_entity.type
_entity.pdbx_description
1 polymer ?
#
loop_
_entity_poly.entity_id
_entity_poly.type
_entity_poly.pdbx_seq_one_letter_code
_entity_poly.pdbx_strand_id
1 'polypeptide(L)'
;MSDVAAMRAFNREIASVVGATVNVILKTGEKYTGTLKGIDQESLSIVLTEVVSEEEENIPRIFIYGSSIVSFSVAEKEISLEGLAKKLEKSFPPGGVRYFPDSQVCVVMNKIRITPEGVDGSGPLYERVLSIYEEWKEQHGLE
;
A
#
# COMPACT_ATOMS: atom_id res chain seq x y z
N MET A 1 -3.50 -15.16 -23.82
CA MET A 1 -4.36 -14.07 -23.29
C MET A 1 -4.60 -13.09 -24.41
N SER A 2 -5.79 -12.52 -24.57
CA SER A 2 -6.01 -11.48 -25.58
C SER A 2 -5.34 -10.17 -25.13
N ASP A 3 -4.83 -9.37 -26.08
CA ASP A 3 -4.17 -8.08 -25.80
C ASP A 3 -5.06 -7.14 -24.96
N VAL A 4 -6.37 -7.22 -25.17
CA VAL A 4 -7.39 -6.48 -24.42
C VAL A 4 -7.39 -6.85 -22.93
N ALA A 5 -7.16 -8.13 -22.60
CA ALA A 5 -7.10 -8.57 -21.20
C ALA A 5 -5.82 -8.08 -20.52
N ALA A 6 -4.69 -8.09 -21.22
CA ALA A 6 -3.41 -7.60 -20.70
C ALA A 6 -3.46 -6.08 -20.42
N MET A 7 -4.00 -5.29 -21.34
CA MET A 7 -4.15 -3.84 -21.16
C MET A 7 -5.06 -3.49 -19.97
N ARG A 8 -6.15 -4.23 -19.78
CA ARG A 8 -7.05 -4.04 -18.63
C ARG A 8 -6.37 -4.38 -17.30
N ALA A 9 -5.53 -5.41 -17.27
CA ALA A 9 -4.76 -5.77 -16.08
C ALA A 9 -3.76 -4.67 -15.75
N PHE A 10 -3.00 -4.20 -16.74
CA PHE A 10 -2.04 -3.11 -16.58
C PHE A 10 -2.67 -1.83 -16.04
N ASN A 11 -3.79 -1.40 -16.62
CA ASN A 11 -4.50 -0.20 -16.16
C ASN A 11 -5.03 -0.34 -14.72
N ARG A 12 -5.40 -1.56 -14.32
CA ARG A 12 -5.81 -1.84 -12.94
C ARG A 12 -4.64 -1.70 -11.96
N GLU A 13 -3.47 -2.23 -12.33
CA GLU A 13 -2.25 -2.08 -11.51
C GLU A 13 -1.87 -0.61 -11.35
N ILE A 14 -1.81 0.15 -12.45
CA ILE A 14 -1.53 1.61 -12.40
C ILE A 14 -2.52 2.34 -11.48
N ALA A 15 -3.82 2.05 -11.64
CA ALA A 15 -4.84 2.68 -10.82
C ALA A 15 -4.70 2.32 -9.33
N SER A 16 -4.27 1.11 -9.02
CA SER A 16 -4.13 0.64 -7.64
C SER A 16 -2.99 1.30 -6.86
N VAL A 17 -1.99 1.84 -7.57
CA VAL A 17 -0.82 2.48 -6.96
C VAL A 17 -1.07 3.97 -6.68
N VAL A 18 -2.10 4.58 -7.27
CA VAL A 18 -2.46 5.98 -6.98
C VAL A 18 -2.88 6.11 -5.52
N GLY A 19 -2.23 7.01 -4.79
CA GLY A 19 -2.40 7.20 -3.35
C GLY A 19 -1.28 6.58 -2.51
N ALA A 20 -0.53 5.61 -3.06
CA ALA A 20 0.56 4.97 -2.36
C ALA A 20 1.83 5.83 -2.38
N THR A 21 2.70 5.63 -1.38
CA THR A 21 4.07 6.13 -1.41
C THR A 21 4.88 5.29 -2.39
N VAL A 22 5.58 5.95 -3.32
CA VAL A 22 6.40 5.30 -4.34
C VAL A 22 7.82 5.84 -4.32
N ASN A 23 8.76 4.99 -4.70
CA ASN A 23 10.14 5.35 -5.03
C ASN A 23 10.26 5.42 -6.55
N VAL A 24 10.75 6.53 -7.08
CA VAL A 24 10.91 6.79 -8.51
C VAL A 24 12.38 6.95 -8.83
N ILE A 25 12.85 6.27 -9.87
CA ILE A 25 14.23 6.36 -10.36
C ILE A 25 14.20 7.05 -11.73
N LEU A 26 14.92 8.16 -11.86
CA LEU A 26 15.07 8.88 -13.13
C LEU A 26 16.25 8.35 -13.94
N LYS A 27 16.25 8.66 -15.24
CA LYS A 27 17.36 8.33 -16.16
C LYS A 27 18.67 9.00 -15.76
N THR A 28 18.60 10.11 -15.04
CA THR A 28 19.75 10.83 -14.46
C THR A 28 20.37 10.08 -13.27
N GLY A 29 19.67 9.11 -12.69
CA GLY A 29 20.04 8.41 -11.47
C GLY A 29 19.40 8.98 -10.21
N GLU A 30 18.80 10.18 -10.28
CA GLU A 30 18.08 10.80 -9.17
C GLU A 30 16.94 9.91 -8.69
N LYS A 31 16.75 9.86 -7.37
CA LYS A 31 15.64 9.15 -6.73
C LYS A 31 14.74 10.11 -5.97
N TYR A 32 13.45 9.86 -6.10
CA TYR A 32 12.40 10.60 -5.41
C TYR A 32 11.48 9.63 -4.69
N THR A 33 11.20 9.90 -3.42
CA THR A 33 10.18 9.18 -2.65
C THR A 33 9.02 10.13 -2.38
N GLY A 34 7.79 9.71 -2.63
CA GLY A 34 6.62 10.54 -2.33
C GLY A 34 5.29 9.86 -2.64
N THR A 35 4.18 10.49 -2.28
CA THR A 35 2.85 9.96 -2.56
C THR A 35 2.46 10.19 -4.01
N LEU A 36 2.14 9.13 -4.74
CA LEU A 36 1.66 9.21 -6.12
C LEU A 36 0.23 9.76 -6.16
N LYS A 37 0.01 10.96 -6.73
CA LYS A 37 -1.35 11.54 -6.84
C LYS A 37 -1.99 11.38 -8.22
N GLY A 38 -1.21 11.02 -9.23
CA GLY A 38 -1.75 10.85 -10.58
C GLY A 38 -0.72 10.31 -11.56
N ILE A 39 -1.24 9.61 -12.56
CA ILE A 39 -0.49 9.05 -13.70
C ILE A 39 -1.26 9.41 -14.98
N ASP A 40 -0.55 9.97 -15.95
CA ASP A 40 -1.02 10.04 -17.33
C ASP A 40 -0.70 8.72 -18.04
N GLN A 41 -1.71 7.98 -18.49
CA GLN A 41 -1.53 6.62 -19.02
C GLN A 41 -0.88 6.59 -20.41
N GLU A 42 -0.90 7.70 -21.14
CA GLU A 42 -0.32 7.79 -22.49
C GLU A 42 1.18 8.09 -22.42
N SER A 43 1.58 9.10 -21.66
CA SER A 43 2.98 9.51 -21.53
C SER A 43 3.73 8.82 -20.38
N LEU A 44 3.01 8.15 -19.48
CA LEU A 44 3.50 7.66 -18.18
C LEU A 44 4.08 8.77 -17.29
N SER A 45 3.67 10.02 -17.52
CA SER A 45 4.03 11.12 -16.63
C SER A 45 3.28 11.00 -15.30
N ILE A 46 3.95 11.37 -14.21
CA ILE A 46 3.41 11.21 -12.86
C ILE A 46 3.45 12.53 -12.09
N VAL A 47 2.61 12.64 -11.07
CA VAL A 47 2.74 13.70 -10.07
C VAL A 47 2.89 13.06 -8.68
N LEU A 48 3.90 13.51 -7.95
CA LEU A 48 4.11 13.14 -6.55
C LEU A 48 3.86 14.34 -5.64
N THR A 49 3.46 14.08 -4.41
CA THR A 49 3.39 15.06 -3.32
C THR A 49 4.17 14.57 -2.11
N GLU A 50 4.50 15.48 -1.19
CA GLU A 50 5.25 15.16 0.04
C GLU A 50 6.56 14.43 -0.31
N VAL A 51 7.30 15.03 -1.26
CA VAL A 51 8.42 14.37 -1.91
C VAL A 51 9.70 14.64 -1.16
N VAL A 52 10.49 13.59 -0.98
CA VAL A 52 11.85 13.63 -0.44
C VAL A 52 12.80 13.18 -1.53
N SER A 53 13.84 13.98 -1.80
CA SER A 53 14.96 13.60 -2.68
C SER A 53 16.08 12.93 -1.88
N GLU A 54 17.06 12.33 -2.57
CA GLU A 54 18.28 11.81 -1.91
C GLU A 54 19.09 12.90 -1.18
N GLU A 55 18.90 14.18 -1.53
CA GLU A 55 19.54 15.32 -0.88
C GLU A 55 18.73 15.87 0.32
N GLU A 56 17.72 15.10 0.78
CA GLU A 56 16.77 15.48 1.85
C GLU A 56 15.99 16.77 1.57
N GLU A 57 15.87 17.16 0.30
CA GLU A 57 15.05 18.30 -0.09
C GLU A 57 13.57 17.92 -0.04
N ASN A 58 12.80 18.67 0.75
CA ASN A 58 11.35 18.51 0.83
C ASN A 58 10.67 19.30 -0.30
N ILE A 59 10.14 18.58 -1.28
CA ILE A 59 9.44 19.15 -2.43
C ILE A 59 7.93 18.89 -2.25
N PRO A 60 7.09 19.93 -2.05
CA PRO A 60 5.66 19.74 -1.79
C PRO A 60 4.92 19.00 -2.93
N ARG A 61 5.37 19.23 -4.17
CA ARG A 61 4.81 18.62 -5.38
C ARG A 61 5.82 18.64 -6.51
N ILE A 62 5.97 17.52 -7.20
CA ILE A 62 6.79 17.42 -8.42
C ILE A 62 6.00 16.73 -9.53
N PHE A 63 6.16 17.23 -10.76
CA PHE A 63 5.65 16.59 -11.97
C PHE A 63 6.84 16.01 -12.73
N ILE A 64 6.80 14.71 -12.99
CA ILE A 64 7.90 14.00 -13.64
C ILE A 64 7.39 13.47 -14.97
N TYR A 65 8.01 13.92 -16.07
CA TYR A 65 7.68 13.42 -17.40
C TYR A 65 8.07 11.95 -17.53
N GLY A 66 7.17 11.14 -18.08
CA GLY A 66 7.38 9.68 -18.15
C GLY A 66 8.61 9.30 -18.98
N SER A 67 8.97 10.11 -19.98
CA SER A 67 10.22 9.94 -20.75
C SER A 67 11.49 10.03 -19.92
N SER A 68 11.43 10.60 -18.71
CA SER A 68 12.57 10.74 -17.79
C SER A 68 12.63 9.62 -16.75
N ILE A 69 11.57 8.82 -16.60
CA ILE A 69 11.47 7.75 -15.61
C ILE A 69 12.11 6.47 -16.15
N VAL A 70 12.91 5.81 -15.32
CA VAL A 70 13.40 4.44 -15.56
C VAL A 70 12.38 3.44 -15.02
N SER A 71 11.99 3.62 -13.76
CA SER A 71 11.00 2.80 -13.08
C SER A 71 10.46 3.55 -11.85
N PHE A 72 9.34 3.05 -11.32
CA PHE A 72 8.92 3.36 -9.96
C PHE A 72 8.43 2.09 -9.27
N SER A 73 8.56 2.04 -7.95
CA SER A 73 8.10 0.95 -7.09
C SER A 73 7.30 1.51 -5.93
N VAL A 74 6.35 0.74 -5.40
CA VAL A 74 5.70 1.09 -4.13
C VAL A 74 6.75 1.01 -3.02
N ALA A 75 6.89 2.08 -2.22
CA ALA A 75 7.96 2.23 -1.23
C ALA A 75 7.74 1.35 0.00
N GLU A 76 6.49 1.22 0.44
CA GLU A 76 6.06 0.25 1.44
C GLU A 76 4.76 -0.36 0.98
N LYS A 77 4.69 -1.69 0.95
CA LYS A 77 3.45 -2.40 0.68
C LYS A 77 2.51 -2.09 1.84
N GLU A 78 1.50 -1.24 1.60
CA GLU A 78 0.41 -1.07 2.56
C GLU A 78 -0.05 -2.47 2.97
N ILE A 79 -0.03 -2.75 4.28
CA ILE A 79 -0.49 -4.02 4.80
C ILE A 79 -1.93 -4.18 4.33
N SER A 80 -2.18 -5.10 3.40
CA SER A 80 -3.52 -5.37 2.93
C SER A 80 -4.36 -5.85 4.12
N LEU A 81 -5.15 -4.95 4.69
CA LEU A 81 -6.04 -5.26 5.82
C LEU A 81 -7.12 -6.26 5.40
N GLU A 82 -7.51 -6.25 4.13
CA GLU A 82 -8.39 -7.28 3.57
C GLU A 82 -7.72 -8.66 3.57
N GLY A 83 -6.46 -8.74 3.15
CA GLY A 83 -5.68 -9.98 3.19
C GLY A 83 -5.47 -10.48 4.62
N LEU A 84 -5.13 -9.56 5.53
CA LEU A 84 -5.01 -9.84 6.96
C LEU A 84 -6.35 -10.34 7.54
N ALA A 85 -7.48 -9.71 7.19
CA ALA A 85 -8.80 -10.15 7.63
C ALA A 85 -9.08 -11.61 7.21
N LYS A 86 -8.76 -11.97 5.96
CA LYS A 86 -8.88 -13.37 5.47
C LYS A 86 -7.96 -14.34 6.20
N LYS A 87 -6.76 -13.92 6.59
CA LYS A 87 -5.85 -14.73 7.44
C LYS A 87 -6.44 -14.90 8.84
N LEU A 88 -6.96 -13.84 9.44
CA LEU A 88 -7.59 -13.86 10.76
C LEU A 88 -8.84 -14.75 10.77
N GLU A 89 -9.69 -14.70 9.76
CA GLU A 89 -10.89 -15.56 9.64
C GLU A 89 -10.59 -17.06 9.76
N LYS A 90 -9.39 -17.51 9.37
CA LYS A 90 -8.97 -18.92 9.53
C LYS A 90 -8.65 -19.29 10.98
N SER A 91 -8.38 -18.31 11.83
CA SER A 91 -7.94 -18.47 13.21
C SER A 91 -9.05 -18.21 14.24
N PHE A 92 -10.15 -17.57 13.84
CA PHE A 92 -11.27 -17.20 14.71
C PHE A 92 -12.58 -17.87 14.25
N PRO A 93 -13.57 -18.00 15.15
CA PRO A 93 -14.87 -18.56 14.78
C PRO A 93 -15.56 -17.77 13.65
N PRO A 94 -16.47 -18.40 12.87
CA PRO A 94 -17.23 -17.71 11.83
C PRO A 94 -17.96 -16.46 12.35
N GLY A 95 -17.85 -15.34 11.63
CA GLY A 95 -18.40 -14.04 12.03
C GLY A 95 -17.60 -13.32 13.13
N GLY A 96 -16.51 -13.92 13.61
CA GLY A 96 -15.61 -13.33 14.60
C GLY A 96 -14.64 -12.28 14.04
N VAL A 97 -14.60 -12.08 12.72
CA VAL A 97 -13.77 -11.06 12.06
C VAL A 97 -14.66 -10.27 11.12
N ARG A 98 -14.53 -8.95 11.14
CA ARG A 98 -15.29 -8.04 10.27
C ARG A 98 -14.36 -6.98 9.71
N TYR A 99 -14.26 -6.93 8.38
CA TYR A 99 -13.50 -5.89 7.68
C TYR A 99 -14.46 -4.85 7.09
N PHE A 100 -14.11 -3.57 7.27
CA PHE A 100 -14.83 -2.41 6.77
C PHE A 100 -13.94 -1.72 5.72
N PRO A 101 -14.16 -1.96 4.42
CA PRO A 101 -13.31 -1.44 3.34
C PRO A 101 -13.27 0.08 3.30
N ASP A 102 -14.43 0.73 3.46
CA ASP A 102 -14.57 2.20 3.35
C ASP A 102 -13.75 2.97 4.38
N SER A 103 -13.56 2.39 5.57
CA SER A 103 -12.81 3.00 6.66
C SER A 103 -11.45 2.34 6.91
N GLN A 104 -11.07 1.32 6.13
CA GLN A 104 -9.88 0.49 6.36
C GLN A 104 -9.75 0.00 7.81
N VAL A 105 -10.85 -0.53 8.38
CA VAL A 105 -10.84 -1.06 9.75
C VAL A 105 -11.16 -2.56 9.74
N CYS A 106 -10.37 -3.37 10.44
CA CYS A 106 -10.71 -4.74 10.76
C CYS A 106 -11.03 -4.86 12.26
N VAL A 107 -12.12 -5.53 12.61
CA VAL A 107 -12.55 -5.77 13.99
C VAL A 107 -12.60 -7.26 14.27
N VAL A 108 -11.86 -7.70 15.29
CA VAL A 108 -11.81 -9.10 15.74
C VAL A 108 -12.59 -9.24 17.06
N MET A 109 -13.54 -10.17 17.07
CA MET A 109 -14.42 -10.52 18.19
C MET A 109 -15.11 -9.32 18.84
N ASN A 110 -15.38 -8.26 18.06
CA ASN A 110 -15.94 -6.98 18.52
C ASN A 110 -15.13 -6.29 19.63
N LYS A 111 -13.84 -6.63 19.78
CA LYS A 111 -12.99 -6.17 20.88
C LYS A 111 -11.67 -5.58 20.43
N ILE A 112 -11.03 -6.20 19.44
CA ILE A 112 -9.73 -5.74 18.92
C ILE A 112 -9.97 -5.03 17.61
N ARG A 113 -9.39 -3.84 17.46
CA ARG A 113 -9.47 -3.04 16.23
C ARG A 113 -8.09 -3.05 15.58
N ILE A 114 -8.07 -3.15 14.26
CA ILE A 114 -6.85 -3.10 13.44
C ILE A 114 -7.08 -2.05 12.36
N THR A 115 -6.13 -1.15 12.23
CA THR A 115 -6.08 -0.08 11.23
C THR A 115 -4.71 -0.09 10.54
N PRO A 116 -4.47 0.74 9.51
CA PRO A 116 -3.15 0.86 8.90
C PRO A 116 -2.06 1.29 9.90
N GLU A 117 -2.46 2.03 10.95
CA GLU A 117 -1.56 2.52 12.00
C GLU A 117 -1.18 1.45 13.03
N GLY A 118 -1.94 0.34 13.12
CA GLY A 118 -1.61 -0.78 13.99
C GLY A 118 -2.81 -1.51 14.59
N VAL A 119 -2.57 -2.15 15.75
CA VAL A 119 -3.55 -2.96 16.47
C VAL A 119 -3.89 -2.28 17.80
N ASP A 120 -5.17 -2.03 18.04
CA ASP A 120 -5.70 -1.47 19.28
C ASP A 120 -6.46 -2.52 20.09
N GLY A 121 -6.13 -2.63 21.39
CA GLY A 121 -6.83 -3.48 22.33
C GLY A 121 -5.98 -3.85 23.55
N SER A 122 -6.42 -4.84 24.32
CA SER A 122 -5.66 -5.36 25.45
C SER A 122 -6.04 -6.80 25.81
N GLY A 123 -5.17 -7.44 26.61
CA GLY A 123 -5.38 -8.79 27.13
C GLY A 123 -5.00 -9.93 26.17
N PRO A 124 -5.30 -11.19 26.52
CA PRO A 124 -4.82 -12.36 25.77
C PRO A 124 -5.28 -12.42 24.31
N LEU A 125 -6.45 -11.85 24.01
CA LEU A 125 -6.96 -11.77 22.64
C LEU A 125 -6.15 -10.77 21.80
N TYR A 126 -5.74 -9.65 22.40
CA TYR A 126 -4.89 -8.66 21.74
C TYR A 126 -3.54 -9.28 21.37
N GLU A 127 -2.86 -9.95 22.31
CA GLU A 127 -1.57 -10.60 22.06
C GLU A 127 -1.64 -11.61 20.91
N ARG A 128 -2.73 -12.39 20.85
CA ARG A 128 -2.97 -13.36 19.78
C ARG A 128 -3.18 -12.67 18.42
N VAL A 129 -3.96 -11.59 18.37
CA VAL A 129 -4.20 -10.84 17.14
C VAL A 129 -2.93 -10.12 16.68
N LEU A 130 -2.19 -9.52 17.62
CA LEU A 130 -0.91 -8.85 17.36
C LEU A 130 0.11 -9.83 16.78
N SER A 131 0.21 -11.05 17.32
CA SER A 131 1.10 -12.07 16.76
C SER A 131 0.79 -12.42 15.30
N ILE A 132 -0.49 -12.52 14.92
CA ILE A 132 -0.90 -12.78 13.53
C ILE A 132 -0.65 -11.56 12.65
N TYR A 133 -0.87 -10.36 13.19
CA TYR A 133 -0.59 -9.10 12.50
C TYR A 133 0.90 -8.95 12.18
N GLU A 134 1.79 -9.19 13.16
CA GLU A 134 3.23 -9.10 12.96
C GLU A 134 3.75 -10.18 11.99
N GLU A 135 3.26 -11.43 12.09
CA GLU A 135 3.59 -12.48 11.11
C GLU A 135 3.14 -12.10 9.70
N TRP A 136 1.95 -11.51 9.57
CA TRP A 136 1.42 -11.04 8.30
C TRP A 136 2.25 -9.88 7.74
N LYS A 137 2.66 -8.95 8.60
CA LYS A 137 3.56 -7.85 8.28
C LYS A 137 4.89 -8.39 7.78
N GLU A 138 5.55 -9.30 8.48
CA GLU A 138 6.81 -9.90 8.03
C GLU A 138 6.68 -10.62 6.66
N GLN A 139 5.56 -11.31 6.40
CA GLN A 139 5.34 -12.03 5.13
C GLN A 139 4.89 -11.14 3.96
N HIS A 140 4.28 -9.99 4.25
CA HIS A 140 3.63 -9.13 3.24
C HIS A 140 4.10 -7.67 3.29
N GLY A 141 5.09 -7.33 4.12
CA GLY A 141 5.60 -5.99 4.40
C GLY A 141 6.70 -5.90 5.50
N LEU A 142 7.89 -6.43 5.18
CA LEU A 142 9.28 -6.02 5.46
C LEU A 142 10.09 -7.12 4.74
N GLU A 143 10.94 -6.89 3.75
CA GLU A 143 11.97 -5.86 3.54
C GLU A 143 11.55 -4.59 2.80
#